data_AF-A0A383B5M6-F1
#
_entry.id   AF-A0A383B5M6-F1
#
_cell.length_a   1.000
_cell.length_b   1.000
_cell.length_c   1.000
_cell.angle_alpha   90.00
_cell.angle_beta   90.00
_cell.angle_gamma   90.00
#
_symmetry.space_group_name_H-M   'P 1'
#
loop_
_entity.id
_entity.type
_entity.pdbx_description
1 polymer ?
#
loop_
_entity_poly.entity_id
_entity_poly.type
_entity_poly.pdbx_seq_one_letter_code
_entity_poly.pdbx_strand_id
1 'polypeptide(L)'
;MATPTTKATFKSYCLRALGDGVVDINVSDDQLDDRVDEALQYFATYHYDGIERMYLKHLITTAEVSRARDNSSTTGTDTVDTDITATWKEGTNFIPIPSAVISVLNVFPLSDTGSGSSNMFDLRYQLRLNDLFDLSSTSIMNYQMTMDNLDLIQHILVGETPIRFNQHQNRLYLDMDWENDVNAD
;
A
#
# COMPACT_ATOMS: atom_id res chain seq x y z
N MET A 1 23.36 -13.32 16.86
CA MET A 1 24.41 -13.68 15.88
C MET A 1 24.71 -12.45 15.06
N ALA A 2 25.99 -12.11 14.86
CA ALA A 2 26.35 -10.96 14.03
C ALA A 2 25.83 -11.20 12.61
N THR A 3 24.99 -10.30 12.12
CA THR A 3 24.56 -10.29 10.72
C THR A 3 25.80 -9.97 9.87
N PRO A 4 26.22 -10.84 8.94
CA PRO A 4 27.38 -10.57 8.11
C PRO A 4 27.11 -9.34 7.25
N THR A 5 27.96 -8.31 7.37
CA THR A 5 27.81 -7.02 6.69
C THR A 5 28.64 -6.93 5.41
N THR A 6 29.50 -7.91 5.14
CA THR A 6 30.39 -7.95 3.97
C THR A 6 30.50 -9.36 3.37
N LYS A 7 30.83 -9.45 2.07
CA LYS A 7 30.99 -10.74 1.36
C LYS A 7 32.00 -11.66 2.05
N ALA A 8 33.12 -11.11 2.53
CA ALA A 8 34.14 -11.85 3.27
C ALA A 8 33.60 -12.42 4.59
N THR A 9 32.84 -11.64 5.37
CA THR A 9 32.21 -12.14 6.61
C THR A 9 31.16 -13.21 6.35
N PHE A 10 30.49 -13.17 5.19
CA PHE A 10 29.53 -14.18 4.77
C PHE A 10 30.23 -15.48 4.35
N LYS A 11 31.33 -15.42 3.58
CA LYS A 11 32.16 -16.58 3.22
C LYS A 11 32.63 -17.35 4.47
N SER A 12 33.22 -16.65 5.43
CA SER A 12 33.71 -17.27 6.68
C SER A 12 32.56 -17.86 7.52
N TYR A 13 31.38 -17.25 7.49
CA TYR A 13 30.19 -17.80 8.14
C TYR A 13 29.74 -19.11 7.49
N CYS A 14 29.70 -19.17 6.15
CA CYS A 14 29.32 -20.36 5.39
C CYS A 14 30.33 -21.50 5.58
N LEU A 15 31.63 -21.23 5.54
CA LEU A 15 32.68 -22.22 5.81
C LEU A 15 32.57 -22.78 7.23
N ARG A 16 32.38 -21.91 8.23
CA ARG A 16 32.19 -22.35 9.62
C ARG A 16 30.92 -23.19 9.80
N ALA A 17 29.85 -22.87 9.10
CA ALA A 17 28.63 -23.69 9.11
C ALA A 17 28.85 -25.06 8.46
N LEU A 18 29.76 -25.16 7.50
CA LEU A 18 30.15 -26.41 6.82
C LEU A 18 31.14 -27.27 7.64
N GLY A 19 31.66 -26.75 8.76
CA GLY A 19 32.58 -27.47 9.66
C GLY A 19 34.06 -27.10 9.48
N ASP A 20 34.34 -25.97 8.82
CA ASP A 20 35.69 -25.42 8.72
C ASP A 20 36.32 -25.27 10.11
N GLY A 21 37.54 -25.78 10.26
CA GLY A 21 38.27 -25.89 11.52
C GLY A 21 38.34 -27.31 12.11
N VAL A 22 37.43 -28.22 11.73
CA VAL A 22 37.53 -29.67 12.06
C VAL A 22 37.67 -30.51 10.79
N VAL A 23 37.12 -30.03 9.67
CA VAL A 23 37.26 -30.64 8.34
C VAL A 23 37.94 -29.64 7.42
N ASP A 24 39.01 -30.06 6.74
CA ASP A 24 39.70 -29.24 5.75
C ASP A 24 38.88 -29.17 4.46
N ILE A 25 38.37 -27.98 4.14
CA ILE A 25 37.59 -27.71 2.93
C ILE A 25 38.54 -27.12 1.88
N ASN A 26 38.98 -27.97 0.94
CA ASN A 26 39.91 -27.58 -0.13
C ASN A 26 39.17 -26.99 -1.34
N VAL A 27 38.71 -25.75 -1.22
CA VAL A 27 38.02 -24.97 -2.28
C VAL A 27 38.74 -23.63 -2.46
N SER A 28 38.87 -23.13 -3.70
CA SER A 28 39.50 -21.82 -3.93
C SER A 28 38.59 -20.66 -3.54
N ASP A 29 39.17 -19.49 -3.24
CA ASP A 29 38.38 -18.30 -2.85
C ASP A 29 37.47 -17.80 -3.98
N ASP A 30 37.91 -17.93 -5.24
CA ASP A 30 37.12 -17.59 -6.43
C ASP A 30 35.87 -18.49 -6.57
N GLN A 31 36.01 -19.79 -6.28
CA GLN A 31 34.87 -20.73 -6.31
C GLN A 31 33.82 -20.41 -5.23
N LEU A 32 34.25 -19.89 -4.09
CA LEU A 32 33.35 -19.41 -3.04
C LEU A 32 32.62 -18.14 -3.46
N ASP A 33 33.29 -17.22 -4.17
CA ASP A 33 32.67 -16.01 -4.69
C ASP A 33 31.57 -16.32 -5.72
N ASP A 34 31.87 -17.18 -6.69
CA ASP A 34 30.90 -17.57 -7.73
C ASP A 34 29.66 -18.23 -7.12
N ARG A 35 29.83 -19.05 -6.08
CA ARG A 35 28.71 -19.73 -5.40
C ARG A 35 27.85 -18.76 -4.58
N VAL A 36 28.46 -17.76 -3.96
CA VAL A 36 27.72 -16.70 -3.25
C VAL A 36 26.92 -15.86 -4.23
N ASP A 37 27.48 -15.54 -5.39
CA ASP A 37 26.81 -14.75 -6.42
C ASP A 37 25.68 -15.54 -7.09
N GLU A 38 25.90 -16.83 -7.39
CA GLU A 38 24.86 -17.75 -7.89
C GLU A 38 23.72 -17.91 -6.86
N ALA A 39 24.02 -18.02 -5.57
CA ALA A 39 23.01 -18.11 -4.52
C ALA A 39 22.17 -16.82 -4.40
N LEU A 40 22.79 -15.65 -4.55
CA LEU A 40 22.09 -14.36 -4.60
C LEU A 40 21.20 -14.24 -5.83
N GLN A 41 21.71 -14.66 -6.99
CA GLN A 41 20.93 -14.69 -8.24
C GLN A 41 19.75 -15.66 -8.14
N TYR A 42 19.95 -16.84 -7.54
CA TYR A 42 18.90 -17.81 -7.27
C TYR A 42 17.84 -17.22 -6.33
N PHE A 43 18.26 -16.62 -5.21
CA PHE A 43 17.34 -15.94 -4.29
C PHE A 43 16.52 -14.84 -4.97
N ALA A 44 17.16 -14.00 -5.78
CA ALA A 44 16.47 -12.96 -6.54
C ALA A 44 15.42 -13.58 -7.47
N THR A 45 15.80 -14.58 -8.27
CA THR A 45 14.90 -15.21 -9.25
C THR A 45 13.67 -15.83 -8.58
N TYR A 46 13.85 -16.57 -7.49
CA TYR A 46 12.73 -17.20 -6.78
C TYR A 46 11.88 -16.21 -5.97
N HIS A 47 12.47 -15.12 -5.50
CA HIS A 47 11.72 -14.12 -4.74
C HIS A 47 10.94 -13.15 -5.64
N TYR A 48 11.40 -12.91 -6.88
CA TYR A 48 10.67 -12.10 -7.85
C TYR A 48 9.41 -12.78 -8.40
N ASP A 49 9.41 -14.10 -8.61
CA ASP A 49 8.24 -14.87 -9.07
C ASP A 49 7.31 -15.34 -7.93
N GLY A 50 7.66 -15.05 -6.67
CA GLY A 50 6.90 -15.46 -5.48
C GLY A 50 5.75 -14.52 -5.09
N ILE A 51 5.41 -13.54 -5.93
CA ILE A 51 4.43 -12.50 -5.60
C ILE A 51 3.10 -12.81 -6.31
N GLU A 52 2.09 -13.17 -5.54
CA GLU A 52 0.72 -13.36 -6.04
C GLU A 52 -0.13 -12.11 -5.74
N ARG A 53 -0.99 -11.72 -6.71
CA ARG A 53 -1.99 -10.67 -6.50
C ARG A 53 -3.19 -11.25 -5.77
N MET A 54 -3.38 -10.84 -4.52
CA MET A 54 -4.52 -11.26 -3.70
C MET A 54 -5.34 -10.08 -3.22
N TYR A 55 -6.64 -10.29 -2.99
CA TYR A 55 -7.53 -9.29 -2.40
C TYR A 55 -7.65 -9.52 -0.89
N LEU A 56 -7.26 -8.52 -0.10
CA LEU A 56 -7.41 -8.51 1.35
C LEU A 56 -8.62 -7.65 1.73
N LYS A 57 -9.44 -8.15 2.65
CA LYS A 57 -10.56 -7.41 3.24
C LYS A 57 -10.18 -7.02 4.66
N HIS A 58 -10.31 -5.74 5.00
CA HIS A 58 -10.09 -5.21 6.35
C HIS A 58 -11.40 -4.66 6.90
N LEU A 59 -11.75 -5.05 8.13
CA LEU A 59 -12.89 -4.48 8.85
C LEU A 59 -12.41 -3.25 9.62
N ILE A 60 -13.02 -2.10 9.38
CA ILE A 60 -12.70 -0.87 10.10
C ILE A 60 -13.42 -0.88 11.45
N THR A 61 -12.66 -0.81 12.53
CA THR A 61 -13.22 -0.77 13.90
C THR A 61 -13.28 0.66 14.46
N THR A 62 -14.17 0.91 15.42
CA THR A 62 -14.28 2.21 16.14
C THR A 62 -12.94 2.69 16.74
N ALA A 63 -12.12 1.77 17.24
CA ALA A 63 -10.79 2.10 17.77
C ALA A 63 -9.80 2.57 16.68
N GLU A 64 -9.92 2.04 15.46
CA GLU A 64 -9.10 2.46 14.33
C GLU A 64 -9.51 3.83 13.80
N VAL A 65 -10.82 4.12 13.78
CA VAL A 65 -11.33 5.46 13.44
C VAL A 65 -10.86 6.48 14.48
N SER A 66 -10.90 6.16 15.78
CA SER A 66 -10.35 7.04 16.83
C SER A 66 -8.85 7.29 16.62
N ARG A 67 -8.07 6.23 16.36
CA ARG A 67 -6.62 6.35 16.12
C ARG A 67 -6.30 7.15 14.86
N ALA A 68 -7.11 7.03 13.81
CA ALA A 68 -6.93 7.80 12.58
C ALA A 68 -7.20 9.30 12.79
N ARG A 69 -8.07 9.66 13.74
CA ARG A 69 -8.36 11.05 14.14
C ARG A 69 -7.31 11.63 15.10
N ASP A 70 -6.63 10.76 15.85
CA ASP A 70 -5.60 11.18 16.79
C ASP A 70 -4.32 11.67 16.07
N ASN A 71 -3.64 12.61 16.71
CA ASN A 71 -2.38 13.17 16.23
C ASN A 71 -1.27 12.89 17.23
N SER A 72 -0.16 12.31 16.76
CA SER A 72 1.07 12.18 17.54
C SER A 72 1.87 13.47 17.43
N SER A 73 2.29 14.06 18.54
CA SER A 73 3.10 15.28 18.54
C SER A 73 4.59 14.95 18.54
N THR A 74 5.31 15.39 17.50
CA THR A 74 6.78 15.36 17.44
C THR A 74 7.30 16.79 17.62
N THR A 75 8.14 17.01 18.63
CA THR A 75 8.75 18.33 18.86
C THR A 75 10.06 18.43 18.09
N GLY A 76 10.17 19.47 17.25
CA GLY A 76 11.41 19.86 16.60
C GLY A 76 12.01 21.04 17.35
N THR A 77 13.23 20.88 17.84
CA THR A 77 14.08 21.97 18.35
C THR A 77 14.93 22.50 17.20
N ASP A 78 15.14 23.81 17.12
CA ASP A 78 16.08 24.40 16.16
C ASP A 78 17.52 23.90 16.42
N THR A 79 18.28 23.76 15.34
CA THR A 79 19.66 23.25 15.34
C THR A 79 20.70 24.30 15.73
N VAL A 80 20.30 25.58 15.84
CA VAL A 80 21.18 26.70 16.18
C VAL A 80 20.83 27.29 17.55
N ASP A 81 19.55 27.32 17.93
CA ASP A 81 19.08 27.81 19.24
C ASP A 81 17.98 26.91 19.83
N THR A 82 18.23 26.34 21.01
CA THR A 82 17.32 25.37 21.66
C THR A 82 16.07 26.01 22.29
N ASP A 83 15.95 27.34 22.26
CA ASP A 83 14.85 28.07 22.91
C ASP A 83 13.58 28.19 22.05
N ILE A 84 13.66 27.91 20.74
CA ILE A 84 12.51 27.91 19.84
C ILE A 84 12.08 26.47 19.54
N THR A 85 10.99 26.04 20.17
CA THR A 85 10.38 24.72 19.94
C THR A 85 9.15 24.83 19.04
N ALA A 86 9.12 24.04 17.96
CA ALA A 86 7.92 23.84 17.15
C ALA A 86 7.34 22.44 17.41
N THR A 87 6.06 22.37 17.75
CA THR A 87 5.33 21.11 17.90
C THR A 87 4.70 20.73 16.57
N TRP A 88 5.24 19.70 15.92
CA TRP A 88 4.69 19.11 14.71
C TRP A 88 3.65 18.06 15.10
N LYS A 89 2.54 18.00 14.37
CA LYS A 89 1.50 16.97 14.54
C LYS A 89 1.57 16.02 13.36
N GLU A 90 1.80 14.75 13.64
CA GLU A 90 1.77 13.65 12.68
C GLU A 90 0.46 12.88 12.86
N GLY A 91 -0.31 12.72 11.79
CA GLY A 91 -1.56 11.95 11.83
C GLY A 91 -1.27 10.46 11.98
N THR A 92 -1.90 9.79 12.95
CA THR A 92 -1.73 8.34 13.18
C THR A 92 -2.70 7.46 12.37
N ASN A 93 -3.05 7.95 11.19
CA ASN A 93 -3.95 7.33 10.25
C ASN A 93 -3.25 6.21 9.44
N PHE A 94 -3.08 5.04 10.07
CA PHE A 94 -2.56 3.86 9.38
C PHE A 94 -3.39 2.61 9.67
N ILE A 95 -3.47 1.75 8.65
CA ILE A 95 -3.96 0.38 8.71
C ILE A 95 -2.74 -0.54 8.75
N PRO A 96 -2.60 -1.41 9.77
CA PRO A 96 -1.51 -2.38 9.82
C PRO A 96 -1.73 -3.50 8.79
N ILE A 97 -0.72 -3.76 7.96
CA ILE A 97 -0.78 -4.79 6.93
C ILE A 97 0.09 -5.99 7.32
N PRO A 98 -0.30 -7.23 6.97
CA PRO A 98 0.57 -8.39 7.15
C PRO A 98 1.93 -8.23 6.47
N SER A 99 3.00 -8.67 7.12
CA SER A 99 4.39 -8.57 6.63
C SER A 99 4.68 -9.29 5.31
N ALA A 100 3.76 -10.12 4.82
CA ALA A 100 3.86 -10.78 3.52
C ALA A 100 3.50 -9.86 2.34
N VAL A 101 2.84 -8.72 2.60
CA VAL A 101 2.42 -7.80 1.54
C VAL A 101 3.58 -6.90 1.15
N ILE A 102 3.99 -7.01 -0.11
CA ILE A 102 5.11 -6.25 -0.67
C ILE A 102 4.65 -4.90 -1.23
N SER A 103 3.43 -4.80 -1.77
CA SER A 103 2.88 -3.56 -2.32
C SER A 103 1.35 -3.57 -2.32
N VAL A 104 0.76 -2.40 -2.12
CA VAL A 104 -0.69 -2.16 -2.26
C VAL A 104 -0.91 -1.38 -3.56
N LEU A 105 -1.64 -1.98 -4.50
CA LEU A 105 -1.84 -1.41 -5.84
C LEU A 105 -2.98 -0.40 -5.89
N ASN A 106 -4.10 -0.73 -5.25
CA ASN A 106 -5.27 0.12 -5.14
C ASN A 106 -6.07 -0.28 -3.89
N VAL A 107 -6.76 0.69 -3.28
CA VAL A 107 -7.78 0.47 -2.27
C VAL A 107 -9.11 0.73 -2.96
N PHE A 108 -9.96 -0.29 -3.02
CA PHE A 108 -11.29 -0.09 -3.58
C PHE A 108 -12.06 0.90 -2.71
N PRO A 109 -12.68 1.94 -3.32
CA PRO A 109 -13.44 2.89 -2.55
C PRO A 109 -14.53 2.14 -1.80
N LEU A 110 -14.67 2.44 -0.52
CA LEU A 110 -15.87 2.16 0.24
C LEU A 110 -16.95 3.14 -0.24
N SER A 111 -17.27 3.12 -1.55
CA SER A 111 -18.36 3.91 -2.05
C SER A 111 -19.60 3.40 -1.36
N ASP A 112 -20.12 4.20 -0.44
CA ASP A 112 -21.36 3.96 0.24
C ASP A 112 -22.47 3.81 -0.80
N THR A 113 -22.68 2.57 -1.24
CA THR A 113 -23.84 2.17 -2.04
C THR A 113 -24.94 1.68 -1.09
N GLY A 114 -24.85 1.99 0.21
CA GLY A 114 -25.47 1.19 1.26
C GLY A 114 -25.92 1.92 2.53
N SER A 115 -25.92 3.25 2.61
CA SER A 115 -26.50 3.96 3.75
C SER A 115 -27.35 5.17 3.30
N GLY A 116 -28.50 4.86 2.68
CA GLY A 116 -29.63 5.81 2.66
C GLY A 116 -30.56 5.82 1.46
N SER A 117 -30.31 5.09 0.37
CA SER A 117 -31.27 5.09 -0.75
C SER A 117 -31.19 3.86 -1.64
N SER A 118 -31.73 2.74 -1.15
CA SER A 118 -32.27 1.65 -1.97
C SER A 118 -33.49 2.06 -2.81
N ASN A 119 -33.68 3.36 -3.03
CA ASN A 119 -34.83 3.87 -3.74
C ASN A 119 -34.52 3.90 -5.23
N MET A 120 -35.50 3.44 -6.00
CA MET A 120 -35.61 3.56 -7.45
C MET A 120 -35.56 5.02 -7.97
N PHE A 121 -35.11 5.98 -7.16
CA PHE A 121 -35.00 7.42 -7.40
C PHE A 121 -33.55 7.93 -7.37
N ASP A 122 -32.54 7.06 -7.37
CA ASP A 122 -31.18 7.50 -7.69
C ASP A 122 -31.21 8.21 -9.05
N LEU A 123 -30.73 9.46 -9.10
CA LEU A 123 -30.68 10.30 -10.28
C LEU A 123 -29.94 9.60 -11.42
N ARG A 124 -28.90 8.80 -11.12
CA ARG A 124 -28.17 8.02 -12.12
C ARG A 124 -29.04 6.91 -12.74
N TYR A 125 -29.85 6.25 -11.92
CA TYR A 125 -30.77 5.21 -12.36
C TYR A 125 -31.94 5.81 -13.17
N GLN A 126 -32.48 6.94 -12.72
CA GLN A 126 -33.55 7.66 -13.42
C GLN A 126 -33.07 8.29 -14.73
N LEU A 127 -31.86 8.85 -14.78
CA LEU A 127 -31.25 9.40 -16.00
C LEU A 127 -30.95 8.28 -17.01
N ARG A 128 -30.45 7.12 -16.55
CA ARG A 128 -30.27 5.93 -17.41
C ARG A 128 -31.59 5.40 -17.99
N LEU A 129 -32.67 5.41 -17.20
CA LEU A 129 -33.99 4.99 -17.68
C LEU A 129 -34.62 6.02 -18.62
N ASN A 130 -34.39 7.33 -18.39
CA ASN A 130 -34.85 8.39 -19.27
C ASN A 130 -34.11 8.38 -20.62
N ASP A 131 -32.79 8.16 -20.59
CA ASP A 131 -31.92 8.13 -21.77
C ASP A 131 -32.09 6.84 -22.61
N LEU A 132 -32.38 5.69 -21.98
CA LEU A 132 -32.74 4.46 -22.71
C LEU A 132 -33.95 4.67 -23.63
N PHE A 133 -34.89 5.52 -23.21
CA PHE A 133 -36.07 5.86 -24.02
C PHE A 133 -35.71 6.70 -25.28
N ASP A 134 -34.58 7.41 -25.29
CA ASP A 134 -34.11 8.26 -26.39
C ASP A 134 -32.94 7.67 -27.22
N LEU A 135 -32.39 6.51 -26.81
CA LEU A 135 -31.39 5.77 -27.58
C LEU A 135 -31.88 5.26 -28.95
N SER A 136 -33.18 5.40 -29.26
CA SER A 136 -33.71 5.14 -30.59
C SER A 136 -33.43 6.27 -31.59
N SER A 137 -33.11 7.48 -31.11
CA SER A 137 -32.93 8.69 -31.93
C SER A 137 -31.53 9.31 -31.84
N THR A 138 -30.83 9.15 -30.72
CA THR A 138 -29.45 9.63 -30.51
C THR A 138 -28.45 8.47 -30.65
N SER A 139 -27.33 8.71 -31.35
CA SER A 139 -26.29 7.69 -31.57
C SER A 139 -25.59 7.28 -30.28
N ILE A 140 -25.48 5.96 -30.03
CA ILE A 140 -24.76 5.32 -28.91
C ILE A 140 -23.36 5.88 -28.69
N MET A 141 -22.68 6.33 -29.76
CA MET A 141 -21.36 6.95 -29.69
C MET A 141 -21.35 8.24 -28.86
N ASN A 142 -22.36 9.10 -29.02
CA ASN A 142 -22.46 10.35 -28.25
C ASN A 142 -22.75 10.09 -26.78
N TYR A 143 -23.54 9.05 -26.48
CA TYR A 143 -23.79 8.60 -25.11
C TYR A 143 -22.50 8.15 -24.44
N GLN A 144 -21.68 7.33 -25.12
CA GLN A 144 -20.41 6.86 -24.59
C GLN A 144 -19.43 8.02 -24.35
N MET A 145 -19.31 8.96 -25.30
CA MET A 145 -18.47 10.16 -25.12
C MET A 145 -18.94 11.03 -23.95
N THR A 146 -20.25 11.13 -23.72
CA THR A 146 -20.82 11.90 -22.60
C THR A 146 -20.57 11.18 -21.28
N MET A 147 -20.67 9.85 -21.24
CA MET A 147 -20.38 9.05 -20.05
C MET A 147 -18.91 9.15 -19.65
N ASP A 148 -17.99 9.06 -20.61
CA ASP A 148 -16.55 9.21 -20.37
C ASP A 148 -16.21 10.63 -19.85
N ASN A 149 -16.92 11.65 -20.34
CA ASN A 149 -16.78 13.03 -19.85
C ASN A 149 -17.32 13.16 -18.41
N LEU A 150 -18.48 12.58 -18.11
CA LEU A 150 -19.03 12.59 -16.76
C LEU A 150 -18.13 11.88 -15.75
N ASP A 151 -17.52 10.75 -16.14
CA ASP A 151 -16.55 10.04 -15.30
C ASP A 151 -15.29 10.89 -15.05
N LEU A 152 -14.76 11.54 -16.11
CA LEU A 152 -13.65 12.47 -15.97
C LEU A 152 -13.98 13.64 -15.03
N ILE A 153 -15.17 14.23 -15.16
CA ILE A 153 -15.63 15.30 -14.25
C ILE A 153 -15.72 14.78 -12.82
N GLN A 154 -16.24 13.57 -12.61
CA GLN A 154 -16.31 12.96 -11.29
C GLN A 154 -14.91 12.72 -10.70
N HIS A 155 -13.97 12.21 -11.48
CA HIS A 155 -12.58 12.00 -11.05
C HIS A 155 -11.90 13.33 -10.69
N ILE A 156 -12.15 14.40 -11.45
CA ILE A 156 -11.63 15.74 -11.15
C ILE A 156 -12.27 16.33 -9.88
N LEU A 157 -13.57 16.12 -9.66
CA LEU A 157 -14.32 16.79 -8.60
C LEU A 157 -14.24 16.07 -7.25
N VAL A 158 -14.32 14.74 -7.25
CA VAL A 158 -14.32 13.91 -6.03
C VAL A 158 -12.92 13.39 -5.74
N GLY A 159 -12.12 13.11 -6.76
CA GLY A 159 -10.81 12.50 -6.62
C GLY A 159 -10.86 11.06 -6.12
N GLU A 160 -9.75 10.36 -6.22
CA GLU A 160 -9.52 9.10 -5.50
C GLU A 160 -8.78 9.40 -4.20
N THR A 161 -9.11 8.68 -3.12
CA THR A 161 -8.42 8.83 -1.84
C THR A 161 -6.95 8.40 -1.99
N PRO A 162 -5.97 9.29 -1.71
CA PRO A 162 -4.58 8.95 -1.87
C PRO A 162 -4.16 7.85 -0.88
N ILE A 163 -3.40 6.87 -1.39
CA ILE A 163 -2.81 5.80 -0.60
C ILE A 163 -1.30 5.99 -0.48
N ARG A 164 -0.75 5.76 0.71
CA ARG A 164 0.70 5.71 0.93
C ARG A 164 1.04 4.43 1.67
N PHE A 165 1.78 3.53 1.02
CA PHE A 165 2.23 2.30 1.64
C PHE A 165 3.71 2.37 1.99
N ASN A 166 4.05 2.03 3.24
CA ASN A 166 5.43 1.91 3.70
C ASN A 166 5.74 0.45 4.02
N GLN A 167 6.59 -0.17 3.19
CA GLN A 167 7.04 -1.55 3.34
C GLN A 167 7.90 -1.77 4.60
N HIS A 168 8.71 -0.79 5.02
CA HIS A 168 9.56 -0.94 6.20
C HIS A 168 8.75 -0.95 7.51
N GLN A 169 7.66 -0.18 7.54
CA GLN A 169 6.78 -0.11 8.72
C GLN A 169 5.57 -1.03 8.62
N ASN A 170 5.33 -1.70 7.47
CA ASN A 170 4.12 -2.45 7.15
C ASN A 170 2.82 -1.66 7.44
N ARG A 171 2.84 -0.37 7.09
CA ARG A 171 1.74 0.57 7.34
C ARG A 171 1.21 1.10 6.03
N LEU A 172 -0.11 1.02 5.86
CA LEU A 172 -0.85 1.70 4.81
C LEU A 172 -1.53 2.93 5.40
N TYR A 173 -1.22 4.10 4.87
CA TYR A 173 -1.91 5.35 5.17
C TYR A 173 -2.94 5.60 4.08
N LEU A 174 -4.15 5.95 4.50
CA LEU A 174 -5.30 6.19 3.65
C LEU A 174 -5.80 7.59 3.92
N ASP A 175 -5.42 8.56 3.10
CA ASP A 175 -5.64 9.97 3.38
C ASP A 175 -7.08 10.37 2.98
N MET A 176 -8.07 9.88 3.74
CA MET A 176 -9.51 10.16 3.60
C MET A 176 -10.07 10.92 4.81
N ASP A 177 -11.27 11.49 4.66
CA ASP A 177 -12.00 12.08 5.79
C ASP A 177 -12.67 10.98 6.62
N TRP A 178 -11.96 10.50 7.65
CA TRP A 178 -12.44 9.49 8.60
C TRP A 178 -13.63 9.94 9.47
N GLU A 179 -14.04 11.21 9.38
CA GLU A 179 -15.22 11.71 10.10
C GLU A 179 -16.52 11.45 9.35
N ASN A 180 -16.53 11.77 8.06
CA ASN A 180 -17.75 11.76 7.25
C ASN A 180 -17.86 10.54 6.32
N ASP A 181 -16.73 9.94 5.93
CA ASP A 181 -16.73 8.89 4.89
C ASP A 181 -16.71 7.45 5.43
N VAL A 182 -16.56 7.28 6.75
CA VAL A 182 -16.39 5.96 7.37
C VAL A 182 -17.36 5.78 8.54
N ASN A 183 -18.36 4.92 8.35
CA ASN A 183 -19.15 4.39 9.44
C ASN A 183 -18.40 3.20 10.05
N ALA A 184 -17.96 3.35 11.30
CA ALA A 184 -17.42 2.23 12.07
C ALA A 184 -18.52 1.20 12.37
N ASP A 185 -18.18 -0.08 12.27
CA ASP A 185 -18.99 -1.18 12.79
C ASP A 185 -18.76 -1.35 14.31
#